data_AF-G8XXI6-F1
#
_entry.id   AF-G8XXI6-F1
#
_cell.length_a   1.000
_cell.length_b   1.000
_cell.length_c   1.000
_cell.angle_alpha   90.00
_cell.angle_beta   90.00
_cell.angle_gamma   90.00
#
_symmetry.space_group_name_H-M   'P 1'
#
loop_
_entity.id
_entity.type
_entity.pdbx_description
1 polymer ?
#
loop_
_entity_poly.entity_id
_entity_poly.type
_entity_poly.pdbx_seq_one_letter_code
_entity_poly.pdbx_strand_id
1 'polypeptide(L)'
;TPQTTTILTLALMLKLGVAPTHLWYPEILQGITMNVALTIATWQKIAPITLLMLLHNHLPTLLLLLMGLISALVGGFTGLNQTQVRKIMAFSSIAHMGWLTITLPLTPQLTTLALIIYITMTIATFTALNTMTMKAVTDTNTAWTCSPTLLTLTMLSTMSLGGLPPLTGFMPKLLILNGLLMKTLASLGLALALASLP
;
A
#
# COMPACT_ATOMS: atom_id res chain seq x y z
N THR A 1 18.09 -18.87 13.37
CA THR A 1 18.72 -17.95 14.36
C THR A 1 18.14 -16.55 14.17
N PRO A 2 18.24 -15.63 15.15
CA PRO A 2 17.75 -14.25 14.97
C PRO A 2 18.41 -13.53 13.77
N GLN A 3 19.65 -13.90 13.43
CA GLN A 3 20.33 -13.39 12.23
C GLN A 3 19.72 -13.92 10.93
N THR A 4 19.34 -15.19 10.85
CA THR A 4 18.72 -15.73 9.63
C THR A 4 17.33 -15.12 9.38
N THR A 5 16.55 -14.87 10.44
CA THR A 5 15.21 -14.27 10.30
C THR A 5 15.28 -12.81 9.91
N THR A 6 16.23 -12.04 10.46
CA THR A 6 16.46 -10.63 10.04
C THR A 6 16.88 -10.53 8.57
N ILE A 7 17.84 -11.33 8.11
CA ILE A 7 18.26 -11.35 6.70
C ILE A 7 17.09 -11.72 5.78
N LEU A 8 16.32 -12.75 6.14
CA LEU A 8 15.13 -13.14 5.38
C LEU A 8 14.09 -12.01 5.32
N THR A 9 13.82 -11.34 6.44
CA THR A 9 12.87 -10.21 6.45
C THR A 9 13.33 -9.07 5.55
N LEU A 10 14.61 -8.70 5.57
CA LEU A 10 15.14 -7.66 4.70
C LEU A 10 15.01 -8.03 3.21
N ALA A 11 15.29 -9.29 2.86
CA ALA A 11 15.14 -9.77 1.49
C ALA A 11 13.68 -9.70 1.01
N LEU A 12 12.71 -10.02 1.86
CA LEU A 12 11.29 -9.94 1.53
C LEU A 12 10.79 -8.49 1.46
N MET A 13 11.29 -7.61 2.32
CA MET A 13 10.99 -6.17 2.27
C MET A 13 11.48 -5.53 0.97
N LEU A 14 12.67 -5.92 0.50
CA LEU A 14 13.17 -5.53 -0.81
C LEU A 14 12.21 -5.97 -1.92
N LYS A 15 11.76 -7.23 -1.90
CA LYS A 15 10.84 -7.77 -2.91
C LYS A 15 9.46 -7.08 -2.89
N LEU A 16 8.99 -6.66 -1.72
CA LEU A 16 7.72 -5.95 -1.56
C LEU A 16 7.80 -4.45 -1.91
N GLY A 17 9.01 -3.90 -2.05
CA GLY A 17 9.23 -2.47 -2.27
C GLY A 17 8.97 -1.63 -1.02
N VAL A 18 9.20 -2.18 0.17
CA VAL A 18 9.05 -1.45 1.43
C VAL A 18 10.28 -0.58 1.66
N ALA A 19 10.09 0.64 2.18
CA ALA A 19 11.19 1.54 2.49
C ALA A 19 12.10 0.95 3.60
N PRO A 20 13.44 1.13 3.52
CA PRO A 20 14.18 1.99 2.58
C PRO A 20 14.42 1.37 1.19
N THR A 21 14.16 0.08 1.01
CA THR A 21 14.41 -0.68 -0.24
C THR A 21 13.40 -0.45 -1.38
N HIS A 22 12.70 0.68 -1.37
CA HIS A 22 11.56 0.97 -2.25
C HIS A 22 11.92 1.61 -3.60
N LEU A 23 13.15 2.11 -3.76
CA LEU A 23 13.53 3.00 -4.89
C LEU A 23 13.33 2.37 -6.28
N TRP A 24 13.48 1.05 -6.40
CA TRP A 24 13.28 0.34 -7.67
C TRP A 24 11.81 0.38 -8.13
N TYR A 25 10.87 0.49 -7.20
CA TYR A 25 9.47 0.21 -7.46
C TYR A 25 8.75 1.32 -8.26
N PRO A 26 8.87 2.63 -7.92
CA PRO A 26 8.28 3.71 -8.70
C PRO A 26 8.81 3.83 -10.12
N GLU A 27 10.11 3.58 -10.33
CA GLU A 27 10.75 3.67 -11.63
C GLU A 27 10.28 2.56 -12.57
N ILE A 28 10.22 1.33 -12.08
CA ILE A 28 9.73 0.19 -12.87
C ILE A 28 8.27 0.40 -13.26
N LEU A 29 7.40 0.81 -12.32
CA LEU A 29 5.99 1.04 -12.62
C LEU A 29 5.76 2.14 -13.65
N GLN A 30 6.60 3.17 -13.69
CA GLN A 30 6.46 4.23 -14.69
C GLN A 30 6.81 3.75 -16.10
N GLY A 31 7.82 2.88 -16.22
CA GLY A 31 8.39 2.42 -17.49
C GLY A 31 7.63 1.29 -18.20
N ILE A 32 6.64 0.67 -17.56
CA ILE A 32 5.87 -0.46 -18.08
C ILE A 32 4.43 -0.09 -18.43
N THR A 33 3.73 -1.01 -19.12
CA THR A 33 2.31 -0.85 -19.45
C THR A 33 1.42 -0.99 -18.21
N MET A 34 0.20 -0.43 -18.28
CA MET A 34 -0.71 -0.40 -17.13
C MET A 34 -1.12 -1.79 -16.62
N ASN A 35 -1.29 -2.76 -17.54
CA ASN A 35 -1.62 -4.14 -17.16
C ASN A 35 -0.45 -4.84 -16.45
N VAL A 36 0.80 -4.61 -16.89
CA VAL A 36 1.98 -5.18 -16.22
C VAL A 36 2.22 -4.47 -14.88
N ALA A 37 1.94 -3.17 -14.81
CA ALA A 37 1.96 -2.43 -13.56
C ALA A 37 0.96 -3.00 -12.54
N LEU A 38 -0.26 -3.34 -12.98
CA LEU A 38 -1.27 -4.01 -12.15
C LEU A 38 -0.78 -5.37 -11.64
N THR A 39 -0.17 -6.21 -12.48
CA THR A 39 0.32 -7.53 -12.03
C THR A 39 1.45 -7.41 -11.02
N ILE A 40 2.34 -6.43 -11.17
CA ILE A 40 3.39 -6.14 -10.17
C ILE A 40 2.77 -5.60 -8.87
N ALA A 41 1.76 -4.73 -8.96
CA ALA A 41 1.11 -4.15 -7.78
C ALA A 41 0.25 -5.15 -6.99
N THR A 42 -0.16 -6.27 -7.58
CA THR A 42 -1.07 -7.24 -6.96
C THR A 42 -0.41 -8.61 -6.78
N TRP A 43 -0.20 -9.32 -7.88
CA TRP A 43 0.25 -10.71 -7.89
C TRP A 43 1.61 -10.90 -7.23
N GLN A 44 2.57 -10.00 -7.53
CA GLN A 44 3.93 -10.10 -6.98
C GLN A 44 4.00 -9.85 -5.46
N LYS A 45 2.95 -9.30 -4.85
CA LYS A 45 2.90 -9.05 -3.39
C LYS A 45 2.35 -10.24 -2.60
N ILE A 46 1.60 -11.14 -3.23
CA ILE A 46 0.96 -12.27 -2.55
C ILE A 46 2.01 -13.21 -1.95
N ALA A 47 2.95 -13.71 -2.76
CA ALA A 47 3.91 -14.72 -2.32
C ALA A 47 4.86 -14.25 -1.19
N PRO A 48 5.44 -13.03 -1.21
CA PRO A 48 6.27 -12.58 -0.10
C PRO A 48 5.48 -12.33 1.19
N ILE A 49 4.24 -11.82 1.09
CA ILE A 49 3.41 -11.60 2.28
C ILE A 49 2.95 -12.92 2.90
N THR A 50 2.59 -13.93 2.09
CA THR A 50 2.25 -15.27 2.62
C THR A 50 3.42 -15.90 3.35
N LEU A 51 4.64 -15.77 2.83
CA LEU A 51 5.83 -16.28 3.50
C LEU A 51 6.13 -15.54 4.82
N LEU A 52 5.93 -14.22 4.87
CA LEU A 52 6.01 -13.46 6.13
C LEU A 52 4.93 -13.91 7.14
N MET A 53 3.70 -14.16 6.69
CA MET A 53 2.62 -14.65 7.57
C MET A 53 2.92 -16.03 8.16
N LEU A 54 3.47 -16.95 7.37
CA LEU A 54 3.87 -18.29 7.84
C LEU A 54 4.97 -18.24 8.90
N LEU A 55 5.83 -17.23 8.83
CA LEU A 55 6.96 -17.05 9.74
C LEU A 55 6.70 -16.04 10.86
N HIS A 56 5.45 -15.56 11.00
CA HIS A 56 5.08 -14.43 11.85
C HIS A 56 5.65 -14.50 13.29
N ASN A 57 5.64 -15.68 13.91
CA ASN A 57 6.11 -15.89 15.29
C ASN A 57 7.63 -15.67 15.46
N HIS A 58 8.41 -15.67 14.38
CA HIS A 58 9.87 -15.60 14.41
C HIS A 58 10.43 -14.32 13.79
N LEU A 59 9.56 -13.41 13.33
CA LEU A 59 9.99 -12.16 12.70
C LEU A 59 10.44 -11.13 13.75
N PRO A 60 11.48 -10.32 13.45
CA PRO A 60 11.92 -9.23 14.30
C PRO A 60 10.86 -8.11 14.34
N THR A 61 10.10 -8.04 15.44
CA THR A 61 8.97 -7.11 15.59
C THR A 61 9.37 -5.65 15.44
N LEU A 62 10.44 -5.21 16.11
CA LEU A 62 10.92 -3.83 16.05
C LEU A 62 11.28 -3.40 14.62
N LEU A 63 11.95 -4.28 13.86
CA LEU A 63 12.32 -4.04 12.47
C LEU A 63 11.05 -3.81 11.63
N LEU A 64 10.04 -4.68 11.76
CA LEU A 64 8.79 -4.58 11.02
C LEU A 64 8.05 -3.25 11.30
N LEU A 65 7.95 -2.87 12.57
CA LEU A 65 7.27 -1.63 12.97
C LEU A 65 7.97 -0.39 12.41
N LEU A 66 9.30 -0.35 12.47
CA LEU A 66 10.09 0.77 11.93
C LEU A 66 10.00 0.85 10.40
N MET A 67 10.22 -0.26 9.70
CA MET A 67 10.12 -0.32 8.24
C MET A 67 8.72 0.07 7.76
N GLY A 68 7.69 -0.35 8.50
CA GLY A 68 6.31 0.00 8.20
C GLY A 68 6.00 1.47 8.36
N LEU A 69 6.47 2.10 9.44
CA LEU A 69 6.28 3.53 9.64
C LEU A 69 7.04 4.36 8.59
N ILE A 70 8.30 4.00 8.30
CA ILE A 70 9.10 4.69 7.29
C ILE A 70 8.44 4.59 5.91
N SER A 71 7.93 3.41 5.54
CA SER A 71 7.26 3.23 4.26
C SER A 71 5.92 3.97 4.17
N ALA A 72 5.15 4.03 5.25
CA ALA A 72 3.94 4.87 5.31
C ALA A 72 4.28 6.35 5.08
N LEU A 73 5.28 6.89 5.78
CA LEU A 73 5.71 8.29 5.65
C LEU A 73 6.26 8.60 4.26
N VAL A 74 7.17 7.76 3.77
CA VAL A 74 7.78 7.94 2.45
C VAL A 74 6.71 7.88 1.37
N GLY A 75 5.85 6.86 1.37
CA GLY A 75 4.78 6.73 0.37
C GLY A 75 3.81 7.91 0.36
N GLY A 76 3.45 8.46 1.53
CA GLY A 76 2.61 9.66 1.62
C GLY A 76 3.31 10.90 1.06
N PHE A 77 4.47 11.28 1.62
CA PHE A 77 5.14 12.53 1.24
C PHE A 77 5.66 12.54 -0.20
N THR A 78 6.24 11.45 -0.68
CA THR A 78 6.78 11.42 -2.05
C THR A 78 5.67 11.26 -3.10
N GLY A 79 4.51 10.73 -2.71
CA GLY A 79 3.32 10.63 -3.55
C GLY A 79 2.75 12.00 -3.93
N LEU A 80 2.75 12.96 -2.99
CA LEU A 80 2.28 14.34 -3.24
C LEU A 80 3.04 15.06 -4.35
N ASN A 81 4.32 14.71 -4.56
CA ASN A 81 5.18 15.36 -5.55
C ASN A 81 5.15 14.66 -6.92
N GLN A 82 4.09 13.91 -7.24
CA GLN A 82 3.97 13.20 -8.52
C GLN A 82 2.77 13.69 -9.32
N THR A 83 2.97 13.87 -10.62
CA THR A 83 1.91 14.17 -11.60
C THR A 83 1.53 12.96 -12.45
N GLN A 84 2.40 11.95 -12.48
CA GLN A 84 2.22 10.73 -13.27
C GLN A 84 1.42 9.71 -12.46
N VAL A 85 0.31 9.24 -13.02
CA VAL A 85 -0.63 8.37 -12.30
C VAL A 85 0.04 7.06 -11.85
N ARG A 86 0.92 6.48 -12.67
CA ARG A 86 1.64 5.25 -12.31
C ARG A 86 2.60 5.46 -11.13
N LYS A 87 3.27 6.61 -11.04
CA LYS A 87 4.11 6.95 -9.87
C LYS A 87 3.28 7.21 -8.62
N ILE A 88 2.13 7.88 -8.75
CA ILE A 88 1.18 8.06 -7.64
C ILE A 88 0.75 6.70 -7.11
N MET A 89 0.32 5.78 -8.00
CA MET A 89 -0.06 4.42 -7.62
C MET A 89 1.11 3.60 -7.06
N ALA A 90 2.34 3.90 -7.48
CA ALA A 90 3.52 3.27 -6.91
C ALA A 90 3.70 3.66 -5.44
N PHE A 91 3.68 4.96 -5.15
CA PHE A 91 3.87 5.48 -3.79
C PHE A 91 2.68 5.16 -2.87
N SER A 92 1.45 5.14 -3.38
CA SER A 92 0.31 4.65 -2.60
C SER A 92 0.49 3.19 -2.20
N SER A 93 1.00 2.34 -3.09
CA SER A 93 1.30 0.95 -2.73
C SER A 93 2.42 0.82 -1.70
N ILE A 94 3.44 1.69 -1.72
CA ILE A 94 4.51 1.71 -0.72
C ILE A 94 3.93 2.07 0.65
N ALA A 95 3.04 3.07 0.70
CA ALA A 95 2.34 3.43 1.93
C ALA A 95 1.46 2.29 2.46
N HIS A 96 0.66 1.64 1.59
CA HIS A 96 -0.16 0.49 1.98
C HIS A 96 0.67 -0.71 2.45
N MET A 97 1.82 -0.97 1.82
CA MET A 97 2.73 -2.00 2.33
C MET A 97 3.25 -1.63 3.71
N GLY A 98 3.47 -0.35 4.01
CA GLY A 98 3.80 0.10 5.36
C GLY A 98 2.75 -0.30 6.39
N TRP A 99 1.47 0.00 6.12
CA TRP A 99 0.37 -0.45 6.96
C TRP A 99 0.33 -1.99 7.11
N LEU A 100 0.51 -2.74 6.03
CA LEU A 100 0.52 -4.21 6.04
C LEU A 100 1.70 -4.80 6.82
N THR A 101 2.88 -4.20 6.76
CA THR A 101 4.04 -4.69 7.52
C THR A 101 3.87 -4.55 9.03
N ILE A 102 3.08 -3.56 9.47
CA ILE A 102 2.75 -3.31 10.88
C ILE A 102 1.68 -4.28 11.39
N THR A 103 0.84 -4.82 10.50
CA THR A 103 -0.09 -5.90 10.88
C THR A 103 0.61 -7.23 11.04
N LEU A 104 1.73 -7.41 10.33
CA LEU A 104 2.89 -8.27 10.65
C LEU A 104 2.86 -8.76 12.08
N PRO A 105 3.42 -8.00 13.03
CA PRO A 105 3.54 -8.35 14.45
C PRO A 105 2.22 -8.34 15.25
N LEU A 106 1.07 -7.94 14.68
CA LEU A 106 -0.21 -7.86 15.38
C LEU A 106 -0.93 -9.20 15.37
N THR A 107 -1.51 -9.57 14.21
CA THR A 107 -2.19 -10.84 13.97
C THR A 107 -2.20 -11.15 12.46
N PRO A 108 -2.01 -12.42 12.07
CA PRO A 108 -2.01 -12.82 10.65
C PRO A 108 -3.41 -12.74 10.01
N GLN A 109 -4.49 -12.68 10.80
CA GLN A 109 -5.84 -12.49 10.28
C GLN A 109 -6.08 -11.04 9.83
N LEU A 110 -5.46 -10.07 10.52
CA LEU A 110 -5.54 -8.66 10.12
C LEU A 110 -4.71 -8.39 8.86
N THR A 111 -3.57 -9.07 8.70
CA THR A 111 -2.74 -8.97 7.50
C THR A 111 -3.47 -9.49 6.27
N THR A 112 -4.15 -10.64 6.36
CA THR A 112 -4.91 -11.21 5.23
C THR A 112 -6.07 -10.30 4.84
N LEU A 113 -6.83 -9.79 5.81
CA LEU A 113 -7.93 -8.86 5.56
C LEU A 113 -7.45 -7.60 4.83
N ALA A 114 -6.41 -6.94 5.36
CA ALA A 114 -5.86 -5.74 4.77
C ALA A 114 -5.29 -5.99 3.36
N LEU A 115 -4.71 -7.17 3.12
CA LEU A 115 -4.18 -7.56 1.80
C LEU A 115 -5.30 -7.75 0.78
N ILE A 116 -6.39 -8.43 1.16
CA ILE A 116 -7.54 -8.65 0.28
C ILE A 116 -8.15 -7.31 -0.14
N ILE A 117 -8.40 -6.42 0.82
CA ILE A 117 -8.96 -5.09 0.55
C ILE A 117 -8.01 -4.26 -0.34
N TYR A 118 -6.70 -4.33 -0.09
CA TYR A 118 -5.72 -3.66 -0.93
C TYR A 118 -5.73 -4.20 -2.37
N ILE A 119 -5.73 -5.52 -2.57
CA ILE A 119 -5.73 -6.13 -3.90
C ILE A 119 -7.01 -5.79 -4.66
N THR A 120 -8.19 -5.85 -4.02
CA THR A 120 -9.45 -5.54 -4.70
C THR A 120 -9.52 -4.08 -5.14
N MET A 121 -9.11 -3.14 -4.27
CA MET A 121 -9.12 -1.72 -4.62
C MET A 121 -8.05 -1.35 -5.66
N THR A 122 -6.89 -1.99 -5.63
CA THR A 122 -5.87 -1.77 -6.67
C THR A 122 -6.29 -2.32 -8.02
N ILE A 123 -6.92 -3.49 -8.08
CA ILE A 123 -7.50 -3.99 -9.33
C ILE A 123 -8.53 -2.99 -9.88
N ALA A 124 -9.46 -2.52 -9.05
CA ALA A 124 -10.50 -1.59 -9.46
C ALA A 124 -9.95 -0.26 -10.00
N THR A 125 -8.95 0.32 -9.33
CA THR A 125 -8.33 1.58 -9.76
C THR A 125 -7.52 1.43 -11.05
N PHE A 126 -6.64 0.41 -11.13
CA PHE A 126 -5.81 0.21 -12.32
C PHE A 126 -6.63 -0.14 -13.56
N THR A 127 -7.70 -0.93 -13.45
CA THR A 127 -8.55 -1.26 -14.60
C THR A 127 -9.26 -0.01 -15.12
N ALA A 128 -9.80 0.82 -14.23
CA ALA A 128 -10.49 2.04 -14.62
C ALA A 128 -9.55 3.06 -15.27
N LEU A 129 -8.35 3.25 -14.69
CA LEU A 129 -7.31 4.11 -15.28
C LEU A 129 -6.84 3.60 -16.65
N ASN A 130 -6.75 2.28 -16.83
CA ASN A 130 -6.38 1.68 -18.11
C ASN A 130 -7.46 1.90 -19.18
N THR A 131 -8.74 1.72 -18.82
CA THR A 131 -9.86 1.95 -19.75
C THR A 131 -9.97 3.42 -20.19
N MET A 132 -9.58 4.37 -19.33
CA MET A 132 -9.51 5.79 -19.66
C MET A 132 -8.18 6.22 -20.31
N THR A 133 -7.21 5.31 -20.44
CA THR A 133 -5.86 5.60 -20.95
C THR A 133 -5.12 6.74 -20.23
N MET A 134 -5.39 6.93 -18.93
CA MET A 134 -4.82 8.04 -18.16
C MET A 134 -3.33 7.82 -17.85
N LYS A 135 -2.49 8.80 -18.20
CA LYS A 135 -1.05 8.80 -17.90
C LYS A 135 -0.69 9.84 -16.85
N ALA A 136 -1.31 11.01 -16.91
CA ALA A 136 -1.10 12.12 -15.99
C ALA A 136 -2.40 12.53 -15.29
N VAL A 137 -2.28 13.19 -14.14
CA VAL A 137 -3.44 13.71 -13.39
C VAL A 137 -4.26 14.71 -14.23
N THR A 138 -3.62 15.43 -15.14
CA THR A 138 -4.27 16.38 -16.06
C THR A 138 -5.25 15.74 -17.03
N ASP A 139 -5.13 14.43 -17.29
CA ASP A 139 -6.00 13.68 -18.20
C ASP A 139 -7.41 13.47 -17.60
N THR A 140 -7.61 13.79 -16.32
CA THR A 140 -8.93 13.76 -15.65
C THR A 140 -9.95 14.71 -16.30
N ASN A 141 -9.50 15.85 -16.81
CA ASN A 141 -10.37 16.85 -17.43
C ASN A 141 -11.05 16.33 -18.70
N THR A 142 -10.31 15.56 -19.51
CA THR A 142 -10.87 14.95 -20.74
C THR A 142 -11.70 13.72 -20.40
N ALA A 143 -11.28 12.94 -19.39
CA ALA A 143 -12.01 11.76 -18.92
C ALA A 143 -13.42 12.08 -18.41
N TRP A 144 -13.63 13.23 -17.77
CA TRP A 144 -14.96 13.68 -17.33
C TRP A 144 -15.94 13.79 -18.51
N THR A 145 -15.49 14.37 -19.62
CA THR A 145 -16.34 14.55 -20.80
C THR A 145 -16.64 13.26 -21.55
N CYS A 146 -15.72 12.27 -21.53
CA CYS A 146 -15.93 10.99 -22.19
C CYS A 146 -16.80 10.03 -21.38
N SER A 147 -16.55 9.89 -20.08
CA SER A 147 -17.20 8.89 -19.24
C SER A 147 -17.27 9.34 -17.78
N PRO A 148 -18.24 10.21 -17.42
CA PRO A 148 -18.35 10.76 -16.07
C PRO A 148 -18.61 9.68 -15.02
N THR A 149 -19.37 8.63 -15.37
CA THR A 149 -19.68 7.50 -14.47
C THR A 149 -18.46 6.69 -14.09
N LEU A 150 -17.56 6.45 -15.02
CA LEU A 150 -16.32 5.73 -14.73
C LEU A 150 -15.38 6.62 -13.90
N LEU A 151 -15.37 7.94 -14.15
CA LEU A 151 -14.52 8.85 -13.38
C LEU A 151 -14.99 8.91 -11.92
N THR A 152 -16.29 8.97 -11.65
CA THR A 152 -16.81 8.94 -10.28
C THR A 152 -16.48 7.62 -9.57
N LEU A 153 -16.52 6.48 -10.27
CA LEU A 153 -16.06 5.19 -9.72
C LEU A 153 -14.55 5.17 -9.45
N THR A 154 -13.73 5.79 -10.31
CA THR A 154 -12.29 5.93 -10.06
C THR A 154 -12.03 6.77 -8.81
N MET A 155 -12.79 7.86 -8.62
CA MET A 155 -12.68 8.73 -7.47
C MET A 155 -13.11 8.04 -6.17
N LEU A 156 -14.21 7.29 -6.17
CA LEU A 156 -14.62 6.48 -5.02
C LEU A 156 -13.58 5.41 -4.66
N SER A 157 -13.00 4.75 -5.67
CA SER A 157 -11.98 3.73 -5.42
C SER A 157 -10.66 4.31 -4.90
N THR A 158 -10.22 5.48 -5.38
CA THR A 158 -9.03 6.17 -4.82
C THR A 158 -9.29 6.72 -3.41
N MET A 159 -10.47 7.27 -3.13
CA MET A 159 -10.86 7.67 -1.77
C MET A 159 -10.89 6.49 -0.81
N SER A 160 -11.29 5.31 -1.28
CA SER A 160 -11.27 4.10 -0.47
C SER A 160 -9.82 3.64 -0.17
N LEU A 161 -8.87 3.75 -1.10
CA LEU A 161 -7.45 3.53 -0.84
C LEU A 161 -6.92 4.53 0.20
N GLY A 162 -7.38 5.78 0.12
CA GLY A 162 -7.17 6.80 1.16
C GLY A 162 -7.75 6.42 2.53
N GLY A 163 -8.72 5.49 2.58
CA GLY A 163 -9.30 4.99 3.81
C GLY A 163 -10.25 5.99 4.45
N LEU A 164 -11.03 6.73 3.67
CA LEU A 164 -12.04 7.63 4.19
C LEU A 164 -13.28 6.86 4.69
N PRO A 165 -13.83 7.17 5.88
CA PRO A 165 -15.16 6.69 6.26
C PRO A 165 -16.19 7.32 5.30
N PRO A 166 -17.19 6.59 4.78
CA PRO A 166 -17.69 5.24 5.12
C PRO A 166 -17.20 4.10 4.19
N LEU A 167 -16.09 4.28 3.47
CA LEU A 167 -15.63 3.34 2.44
C LEU A 167 -14.91 2.11 3.05
N THR A 168 -14.86 1.02 2.27
CA THR A 168 -14.30 -0.27 2.70
C THR A 168 -12.84 -0.21 3.12
N GLY A 169 -12.03 0.63 2.48
CA GLY A 169 -10.61 0.77 2.83
C GLY A 169 -10.34 1.47 4.18
N PHE A 170 -11.36 2.06 4.81
CA PHE A 170 -11.24 2.56 6.18
C PHE A 170 -11.17 1.43 7.21
N MET A 171 -11.91 0.34 6.98
CA MET A 171 -12.01 -0.79 7.89
C MET A 171 -10.65 -1.38 8.32
N PRO A 172 -9.71 -1.71 7.42
CA PRO A 172 -8.42 -2.25 7.84
C PRO A 172 -7.62 -1.21 8.63
N LYS A 173 -7.57 0.06 8.20
CA LYS A 173 -6.81 1.10 8.92
C LYS A 173 -7.31 1.28 10.36
N LEU A 174 -8.63 1.32 10.55
CA LEU A 174 -9.24 1.43 11.88
C LEU A 174 -8.88 0.25 12.78
N LEU A 175 -8.98 -0.97 12.26
CA LEU A 175 -8.65 -2.18 13.02
C LEU A 175 -7.16 -2.25 13.39
N ILE A 176 -6.28 -1.76 12.51
CA ILE A 176 -4.83 -1.67 12.78
C ILE A 176 -4.56 -0.69 13.92
N LEU A 177 -5.17 0.49 13.88
CA LEU A 177 -5.03 1.49 14.94
C LEU A 177 -5.52 0.94 16.28
N ASN A 178 -6.66 0.25 16.30
CA ASN A 178 -7.16 -0.40 17.51
C ASN A 178 -6.18 -1.46 18.03
N GLY A 179 -5.64 -2.32 17.14
CA GLY A 179 -4.64 -3.33 17.49
C GLY A 179 -3.36 -2.73 18.10
N LEU A 180 -2.91 -1.57 17.61
CA LEU A 180 -1.76 -0.85 18.15
C LEU A 180 -2.03 -0.26 19.54
N LEU A 181 -3.23 0.30 19.75
CA LEU A 181 -3.65 0.84 21.05
C LEU A 181 -3.70 -0.26 22.12
N MET A 182 -4.22 -1.45 21.77
CA MET A 182 -4.27 -2.59 22.68
C MET A 182 -2.87 -3.10 23.07
N LYS A 183 -1.86 -2.91 22.21
CA LYS A 183 -0.45 -3.23 22.52
C LYS A 183 0.33 -2.04 23.11
N THR A 184 -0.35 -1.00 23.61
CA THR A 184 0.22 0.23 24.18
C THR A 184 1.19 1.00 23.26
N LEU A 185 1.09 0.79 21.94
CA LEU A 185 1.88 1.46 20.90
C LEU A 185 1.16 2.70 20.34
N ALA A 186 0.62 3.54 21.23
CA ALA A 186 -0.22 4.69 20.84
C ALA A 186 0.53 5.74 20.01
N SER A 187 1.81 5.99 20.32
CA SER A 187 2.65 6.94 19.55
C SER A 187 2.85 6.49 18.11
N LEU A 188 3.08 5.19 17.89
CA LEU A 188 3.19 4.61 16.55
C LEU A 188 1.87 4.72 15.79
N GLY A 189 0.75 4.42 16.46
CA GLY A 189 -0.58 4.55 15.88
C GLY A 189 -0.88 5.98 15.42
N LEU A 190 -0.56 6.98 16.26
CA LEU A 190 -0.72 8.39 15.90
C LEU A 190 0.14 8.78 14.68
N ALA A 191 1.41 8.37 14.68
CA ALA A 191 2.30 8.67 13.56
C ALA A 191 1.81 8.05 12.24
N LEU A 192 1.27 6.83 12.27
CA LEU A 192 0.68 6.19 11.09
C LEU A 192 -0.57 6.90 10.60
N ALA A 193 -1.46 7.29 11.52
CA ALA A 193 -2.65 8.04 11.17
C ALA A 193 -2.28 9.35 10.47
N LEU A 194 -1.32 10.10 11.01
CA LEU A 194 -0.81 11.33 10.39
C LEU A 194 -0.16 11.08 9.02
N ALA A 195 0.59 9.98 8.87
CA ALA A 195 1.20 9.58 7.60
C ALA A 195 0.17 9.23 6.51
N SER A 196 -1.09 9.00 6.87
CA SER A 196 -2.16 8.62 5.93
C SER A 196 -3.08 9.77 5.49
N LEU A 197 -2.88 10.97 6.05
CA LEU A 197 -3.58 12.20 5.67
C LEU A 197 -3.11 12.85 4.36
N PRO A 198 -1.81 12.86 3.99
CA PRO A 198 -1.37 13.40 2.70
C PRO A 198 -1.81 12.51 1.53
#